data_AF-A0A6C2D5U0-F1
#
_entry.id   AF-A0A6C2D5U0-F1
#
_cell.length_a   1.000
_cell.length_b   1.000
_cell.length_c   1.000
_cell.angle_alpha   90.00
_cell.angle_beta   90.00
_cell.angle_gamma   90.00
#
_symmetry.space_group_name_H-M   'P 1'
#
loop_
_entity.id
_entity.type
_entity.pdbx_description
1 polymer ?
#
loop_
_entity_poly.entity_id
_entity_poly.type
_entity_poly.pdbx_seq_one_letter_code
_entity_poly.pdbx_strand_id
1 'polypeptide(L)'
;MANTQRSRVSPQVLQADIEAFMALTAIPGYAPANPDFAFSSIAKLHENLQALLATEFHAQNTLAAARDAAQAAQWQFHDAILGVKNQVKAQYGENSDQLAALGLKKKSDRKAPTKSGKAAATED
;
A
#
# COMPACT_ATOMS: atom_id res chain seq x y z
N MET A 1 -28.48 -16.95 13.38
CA MET A 1 -27.83 -15.67 13.72
C MET A 1 -26.42 -15.69 13.13
N ALA A 2 -26.14 -14.87 12.11
CA ALA A 2 -24.84 -14.86 11.44
C ALA A 2 -23.74 -14.40 12.42
N ASN A 3 -22.56 -15.01 12.32
CA ASN A 3 -21.43 -14.86 13.22
C ASN A 3 -20.76 -13.47 13.05
N THR A 4 -21.37 -12.44 13.64
CA THR A 4 -20.92 -11.03 13.63
C THR A 4 -19.58 -10.81 14.32
N GLN A 5 -19.08 -11.79 15.08
CA GLN A 5 -17.78 -11.74 15.75
C GLN A 5 -16.58 -11.91 14.79
N ARG A 6 -16.83 -12.24 13.50
CA ARG A 6 -15.77 -12.32 12.48
C ARG A 6 -15.44 -10.98 11.81
N SER A 7 -16.28 -9.97 12.00
CA SER A 7 -16.11 -8.65 11.40
C SER A 7 -15.76 -7.62 12.45
N ARG A 8 -15.03 -6.56 12.05
CA ARG A 8 -14.79 -5.41 12.92
C ARG A 8 -16.12 -4.79 13.34
N VAL A 9 -16.17 -4.34 14.58
CA VAL A 9 -17.22 -3.43 15.06
C VAL A 9 -17.14 -2.15 14.22
N SER A 10 -18.29 -1.62 13.81
CA SER A 10 -18.29 -0.36 13.06
C SER A 10 -17.74 0.79 13.92
N PRO A 11 -17.05 1.78 13.34
CA PRO A 11 -16.51 2.90 14.12
C PRO A 11 -17.58 3.65 14.92
N GLN A 12 -18.80 3.75 14.38
CA GLN A 12 -19.91 4.41 15.04
C GLN A 12 -20.37 3.66 16.29
N VAL A 13 -20.45 2.33 16.23
CA VAL A 13 -20.83 1.51 17.39
C VAL A 13 -19.73 1.54 18.44
N LEU A 14 -18.47 1.41 18.01
CA LEU A 14 -17.32 1.49 18.92
C LEU A 14 -17.28 2.84 19.67
N GLN A 15 -17.55 3.94 18.97
CA GLN A 15 -17.61 5.26 19.58
C GLN A 15 -18.75 5.37 20.60
N ALA A 16 -19.94 4.86 20.26
CA ALA A 16 -21.06 4.82 21.20
C ALA A 16 -20.75 3.96 22.44
N ASP A 17 -20.02 2.84 22.28
CA ASP A 17 -19.59 1.99 23.40
C ASP A 17 -18.60 2.70 24.32
N ILE A 18 -17.67 3.50 23.76
CA ILE A 18 -16.73 4.33 24.53
C ILE A 18 -17.50 5.41 25.29
N GLU A 19 -18.47 6.08 24.66
CA GLU A 19 -19.32 7.07 25.31
C GLU A 19 -20.15 6.47 26.45
N ALA A 20 -20.69 5.26 26.24
CA ALA A 20 -21.39 4.51 27.28
C ALA A 20 -20.46 4.16 28.46
N PHE A 21 -19.21 3.75 28.19
CA PHE A 21 -18.21 3.51 29.24
C PHE A 21 -17.89 4.78 30.03
N MET A 22 -17.76 5.93 29.37
CA MET A 22 -17.58 7.21 30.05
C MET A 22 -18.80 7.58 30.89
N ALA A 23 -20.01 7.43 30.37
CA ALA A 23 -21.25 7.68 31.11
C ALA A 23 -21.38 6.77 32.35
N LEU A 24 -20.86 5.55 32.30
CA LEU A 24 -20.88 4.61 33.43
C LEU A 24 -20.11 5.14 34.66
N THR A 25 -19.08 5.98 34.45
CA THR A 25 -18.37 6.66 35.55
C THR A 25 -19.23 7.68 36.29
N ALA A 26 -20.25 8.22 35.62
CA ALA A 26 -21.14 9.22 36.19
C ALA A 26 -22.30 8.60 36.98
N ILE A 27 -22.46 7.27 36.99
CA ILE A 27 -23.52 6.56 37.71
C ILE A 27 -23.00 6.19 39.11
N PRO A 28 -23.41 6.91 40.18
CA PRO A 28 -23.00 6.59 41.54
C PRO A 28 -23.63 5.27 41.99
N GLY A 29 -22.84 4.43 42.67
CA GLY A 29 -23.33 3.19 43.26
C GLY A 29 -23.59 2.04 42.27
N TYR A 30 -23.06 2.14 41.04
CA TYR A 30 -23.12 1.02 40.09
C TYR A 30 -22.34 -0.20 40.62
N ALA A 31 -23.07 -1.24 41.01
CA ALA A 31 -22.53 -2.49 41.52
C ALA A 31 -23.27 -3.68 40.86
N PRO A 32 -22.77 -4.18 39.72
CA PRO A 32 -23.41 -5.28 39.01
C PRO A 32 -23.22 -6.61 39.78
N ALA A 33 -24.21 -7.49 39.68
CA ALA A 33 -24.14 -8.83 40.28
C ALA A 33 -23.08 -9.72 39.59
N ASN A 34 -22.80 -9.48 38.31
CA ASN A 34 -21.73 -10.16 37.59
C ASN A 34 -20.44 -9.31 37.63
N PRO A 35 -19.32 -9.84 38.17
CA PRO A 35 -18.05 -9.12 38.22
C PRO A 35 -17.44 -8.82 36.83
N ASP A 36 -17.84 -9.54 35.78
CA ASP A 36 -17.36 -9.27 34.41
C ASP A 36 -17.84 -7.91 33.88
N PHE A 37 -18.99 -7.43 34.38
CA PHE A 37 -19.53 -6.12 34.03
C PHE A 37 -19.16 -5.02 35.03
N ALA A 38 -18.31 -5.33 36.01
CA ALA A 38 -17.79 -4.31 36.92
C ALA A 38 -16.93 -3.30 36.16
N PHE A 39 -16.90 -2.07 36.64
CA PHE A 39 -16.13 -0.98 36.03
C PHE A 39 -14.66 -1.36 35.78
N SER A 40 -14.03 -2.03 36.75
CA SER A 40 -12.62 -2.46 36.65
C SER A 40 -12.39 -3.48 35.53
N SER A 41 -13.36 -4.37 35.27
CA SER A 41 -13.30 -5.36 34.21
C SER A 41 -13.44 -4.70 32.84
N ILE A 42 -14.41 -3.79 32.68
CA ILE A 42 -14.62 -3.05 31.43
C ILE A 42 -13.46 -2.08 31.15
N ALA A 43 -12.91 -1.42 32.17
CA ALA A 43 -11.74 -0.56 32.03
C ALA A 43 -10.53 -1.31 31.47
N LYS A 44 -10.25 -2.53 31.96
CA LYS A 44 -9.19 -3.38 31.42
C LYS A 44 -9.42 -3.76 29.96
N LEU A 45 -10.66 -4.06 29.58
CA LEU A 45 -11.00 -4.37 28.18
C LEU A 45 -10.77 -3.15 27.28
N HIS A 46 -11.16 -1.96 27.75
CA HIS A 46 -10.95 -0.71 27.03
C HIS A 46 -9.46 -0.36 26.87
N GLU A 47 -8.66 -0.49 27.95
CA GLU A 47 -7.20 -0.29 27.89
C GLU A 47 -6.53 -1.25 26.91
N ASN A 48 -6.89 -2.53 26.95
CA ASN A 48 -6.37 -3.53 26.02
C ASN A 48 -6.75 -3.21 24.56
N LEU A 49 -8.01 -2.79 24.33
CA LEU A 49 -8.47 -2.36 23.02
C LEU A 49 -7.64 -1.19 22.49
N GLN A 50 -7.40 -0.16 23.30
CA GLN A 50 -6.58 0.98 22.90
C GLN A 50 -5.13 0.58 22.59
N ALA A 51 -4.52 -0.27 23.41
CA ALA A 51 -3.17 -0.77 23.20
C ALA A 51 -3.04 -1.55 21.87
N LEU A 52 -4.03 -2.40 21.56
CA LEU A 52 -4.05 -3.18 20.32
C LEU A 52 -4.28 -2.29 19.10
N LEU A 53 -5.16 -1.30 19.17
CA LEU A 53 -5.38 -0.34 18.07
C LEU A 53 -4.13 0.50 17.79
N ALA A 54 -3.43 0.96 18.83
CA ALA A 54 -2.16 1.67 18.68
C ALA A 54 -1.11 0.78 18.01
N THR A 55 -0.99 -0.48 18.46
CA THR A 55 -0.07 -1.46 17.86
C THR A 55 -0.40 -1.72 16.40
N GLU A 56 -1.68 -1.87 16.05
CA GLU A 56 -2.13 -2.02 14.66
C GLU A 56 -1.71 -0.82 13.81
N PHE A 57 -1.97 0.40 14.30
CA PHE A 57 -1.60 1.63 13.61
C PHE A 57 -0.08 1.72 13.35
N HIS A 58 0.73 1.40 14.37
CA HIS A 58 2.18 1.35 14.21
C HIS A 58 2.60 0.32 13.15
N ALA A 59 2.03 -0.88 13.17
CA ALA A 59 2.33 -1.91 12.19
C ALA A 59 1.96 -1.49 10.76
N GLN A 60 0.81 -0.83 10.57
CA GLN A 60 0.40 -0.29 9.27
C GLN A 60 1.40 0.75 8.75
N ASN A 61 1.87 1.65 9.62
CA ASN A 61 2.88 2.65 9.25
C ASN A 61 4.22 2.02 8.90
N THR A 62 4.68 1.01 9.66
CA THR A 62 5.89 0.26 9.34
C THR A 62 5.78 -0.45 7.99
N LEU A 63 4.61 -1.03 7.70
CA LEU A 63 4.34 -1.66 6.41
C LEU A 63 4.40 -0.63 5.27
N ALA A 64 3.77 0.54 5.44
CA ALA A 64 3.82 1.62 4.46
C ALA A 64 5.28 2.04 4.17
N ALA A 65 6.07 2.27 5.22
CA ALA A 65 7.49 2.61 5.07
C ALA A 65 8.29 1.52 4.34
N ALA A 66 8.03 0.24 4.62
CA ALA A 66 8.67 -0.87 3.92
C ALA A 66 8.28 -0.94 2.43
N ARG A 67 7.03 -0.62 2.09
CA ARG A 67 6.58 -0.53 0.69
C ARG A 67 7.29 0.60 -0.05
N ASP A 68 7.40 1.76 0.58
CA ASP A 68 8.08 2.92 -0.01
C ASP A 68 9.58 2.62 -0.26
N ALA A 69 10.24 1.98 0.72
CA ALA A 69 11.63 1.54 0.57
C ALA A 69 11.80 0.51 -0.56
N ALA A 70 10.88 -0.45 -0.68
CA ALA A 70 10.91 -1.43 -1.77
C ALA A 70 10.70 -0.76 -3.14
N GLN A 71 9.79 0.20 -3.24
CA GLN A 71 9.55 0.96 -4.46
C GLN A 71 10.79 1.78 -4.86
N ALA A 72 11.44 2.44 -3.90
CA ALA A 72 12.68 3.17 -4.16
C ALA A 72 13.78 2.23 -4.70
N ALA A 73 13.95 1.06 -4.10
CA ALA A 73 14.91 0.06 -4.57
C ALA A 73 14.60 -0.46 -5.97
N GLN A 74 13.31 -0.66 -6.31
CA GLN A 74 12.89 -1.07 -7.65
C GLN A 74 13.26 -0.04 -8.71
N TRP A 75 13.03 1.26 -8.44
CA TRP A 75 13.40 2.33 -9.36
C TRP A 75 14.90 2.43 -9.56
N GLN A 76 15.68 2.38 -8.47
CA GLN A 76 17.14 2.38 -8.55
C GLN A 76 17.67 1.21 -9.40
N PHE A 77 17.11 0.02 -9.21
CA PHE A 77 17.46 -1.14 -10.01
C PHE A 77 17.07 -0.96 -11.49
N HIS A 78 15.86 -0.46 -11.75
CA HIS A 78 15.39 -0.20 -13.10
C HIS A 78 16.30 0.78 -13.85
N ASP A 79 16.66 1.90 -13.21
CA ASP A 79 17.52 2.93 -13.79
C ASP A 79 18.92 2.40 -14.06
N ALA A 80 19.48 1.58 -13.15
CA ALA A 80 20.75 0.92 -13.36
C ALA A 80 20.71 -0.01 -14.59
N ILE A 81 19.64 -0.80 -14.76
CA ILE A 81 19.47 -1.67 -15.93
C ILE A 81 19.30 -0.88 -17.23
N LEU A 82 18.61 0.28 -17.20
CA LEU A 82 18.56 1.18 -18.34
C LEU A 82 19.97 1.71 -18.69
N GLY A 83 20.76 2.08 -17.68
CA GLY A 83 22.16 2.46 -17.83
C GLY A 83 22.99 1.38 -18.50
N VAL A 84 22.89 0.12 -18.03
CA VAL A 84 23.58 -1.05 -18.62
C VAL A 84 23.19 -1.23 -20.09
N LYS A 85 21.89 -1.17 -20.41
CA LYS A 85 21.39 -1.26 -21.78
C LYS A 85 21.98 -0.18 -22.68
N ASN A 86 22.08 1.05 -22.19
CA ASN A 86 22.68 2.16 -22.92
C ASN A 86 24.19 1.97 -23.13
N GLN A 87 24.92 1.49 -22.13
CA GLN A 87 26.35 1.21 -22.26
C GLN A 87 26.64 0.08 -23.25
N VAL A 88 25.88 -1.01 -23.21
CA VAL A 88 26.02 -2.12 -24.17
C VAL A 88 25.72 -1.64 -25.59
N LYS A 89 24.73 -0.75 -25.76
CA LYS A 89 24.47 -0.09 -27.04
C LYS A 89 25.65 0.75 -27.52
N ALA A 90 26.28 1.52 -26.62
CA ALA A 90 27.42 2.37 -26.96
C ALA A 90 28.69 1.55 -27.29
N GLN A 91 28.92 0.44 -26.58
CA GLN A 91 30.13 -0.37 -26.72
C GLN A 91 30.08 -1.33 -27.91
N TYR A 92 28.95 -1.99 -28.15
CA TYR A 92 28.81 -3.02 -29.20
C TYR A 92 28.05 -2.53 -30.44
N GLY A 93 27.43 -1.35 -30.37
CA GLY A 93 26.63 -0.80 -31.46
C GLY A 93 25.18 -1.33 -31.51
N GLU A 94 24.35 -0.68 -32.33
CA GLU A 94 22.89 -0.87 -32.33
C GLU A 94 22.40 -2.19 -32.97
N ASN A 95 23.31 -2.95 -33.60
CA ASN A 95 23.01 -4.20 -34.32
C ASN A 95 23.64 -5.45 -33.69
N SER A 96 24.22 -5.33 -32.49
CA SER A 96 24.97 -6.41 -31.87
C SER A 96 24.07 -7.51 -31.28
N ASP A 97 24.58 -8.75 -31.24
CA ASP A 97 23.92 -9.88 -30.57
C ASP A 97 23.85 -9.69 -29.05
N GLN A 98 24.81 -8.97 -28.46
CA GLN A 98 24.85 -8.65 -27.04
C GLN A 98 23.68 -7.75 -26.62
N LEU A 99 23.26 -6.83 -27.50
CA LEU A 99 22.09 -5.99 -27.27
C LEU A 99 20.79 -6.80 -27.39
N ALA A 100 20.74 -7.77 -28.30
CA ALA A 100 19.62 -8.71 -28.45
C ALA A 100 19.44 -9.63 -27.23
N ALA A 101 20.55 -10.10 -26.64
CA ALA A 101 20.54 -10.92 -25.44
C ALA A 101 19.95 -10.21 -24.21
N LEU A 102 20.00 -8.87 -24.16
CA LEU A 102 19.39 -8.04 -23.11
C LEU A 102 17.92 -7.71 -23.35
N GLY A 103 17.28 -8.40 -24.31
CA GLY A 103 15.87 -8.25 -24.65
C GLY A 103 15.55 -7.02 -25.50
N LEU A 104 16.55 -6.33 -26.06
CA LEU A 104 16.35 -5.20 -26.96
C LEU A 104 16.42 -5.65 -28.43
N LYS A 105 15.49 -5.20 -29.27
CA LYS A 105 15.56 -5.48 -30.71
C LYS A 105 16.74 -4.76 -31.37
N LYS A 106 17.49 -5.48 -32.21
CA LYS A 106 18.52 -4.92 -33.11
C LYS A 106 17.91 -3.87 -34.03
N LYS A 107 18.70 -2.90 -34.48
CA LYS A 107 18.23 -1.88 -35.42
C LYS A 107 17.78 -2.49 -36.75
N SER A 108 18.45 -3.57 -37.22
CA SER A 108 18.06 -4.35 -38.40
C SER A 108 16.65 -4.95 -38.29
N ASP A 109 16.24 -5.31 -37.08
CA ASP A 109 14.97 -6.00 -36.81
C ASP A 109 13.87 -5.02 -36.37
N ARG A 110 14.22 -3.75 -36.19
CA ARG A 110 13.26 -2.68 -35.93
C ARG A 110 12.68 -2.20 -37.25
N LYS A 111 11.37 -2.40 -37.42
CA LYS A 111 10.61 -1.81 -38.51
C LYS A 111 10.83 -0.29 -38.50
N ALA A 112 11.34 0.26 -39.60
CA ALA A 112 11.59 1.69 -39.71
C ALA A 112 10.29 2.46 -39.41
N PRO A 113 10.32 3.54 -38.61
CA PRO A 113 9.15 4.37 -38.40
C PRO A 113 8.72 4.93 -39.76
N THR A 114 7.55 4.51 -40.23
CA THR A 114 6.94 5.06 -41.44
C THR A 114 6.59 6.50 -41.13
N LYS A 115 7.36 7.46 -41.66
CA LYS A 115 6.93 8.85 -41.76
C LYS A 115 5.66 8.84 -42.60
N SER A 116 4.49 8.87 -41.96
CA SER A 116 3.25 9.25 -42.61
C SER A 116 3.41 10.70 -43.01
N GLY A 117 3.90 10.90 -44.24
CA GLY A 117 3.97 12.20 -44.88
C GLY A 117 2.57 12.81 -44.87
N LYS A 118 2.45 13.97 -44.26
CA LYS A 118 1.27 14.83 -44.38
C LYS A 118 1.13 15.15 -45.87
N ALA A 119 0.16 14.51 -46.54
CA ALA A 119 -0.15 14.78 -47.93
C ALA A 119 -0.52 16.26 -48.07
N ALA A 120 0.11 16.90 -49.06
CA ALA A 120 -0.19 18.26 -49.47
C ALA A 120 -1.67 18.36 -49.86
N ALA A 121 -2.36 19.34 -49.29
CA ALA A 121 -3.67 19.78 -49.79
C ALA A 121 -3.41 20.69 -51.00
N THR A 122 -3.72 20.20 -52.19
CA THR A 122 -3.88 20.96 -53.44
C THR A 122 -5.37 21.32 -53.53
N GLU A 123 -5.76 22.58 -53.26
CA GLU A 123 -6.22 23.63 -54.21
C GLU A 123 -7.44 23.19 -55.06
N ASP A 124 -8.65 23.70 -54.76
CA ASP A 124 -9.33 24.93 -55.26
C ASP A 124 -9.91 24.78 -56.68
#